data_AF-A0A372RQ07-F1
#
_entry.id   AF-A0A372RQ07-F1
#
_cell.length_a   1.000
_cell.length_b   1.000
_cell.length_c   1.000
_cell.angle_alpha   90.00
_cell.angle_beta   90.00
_cell.angle_gamma   90.00
#
_symmetry.space_group_name_H-M   'P 1'
#
loop_
_entity.id
_entity.type
_entity.pdbx_description
1 polymer ?
#
loop_
_entity_poly.entity_id
_entity_poly.type
_entity_poly.pdbx_seq_one_letter_code
_entity_poly.pdbx_strand_id
1 'polypeptide(L)'
;VFGVLPFIAPEVLRGNPYTPASDIYSFSMIMWEFTSGVPPFKNRAHDLQLSLSICEDGERPKIIENTPKCYRDLMKKCWDEDPLKRPSSKEVL
;
A
#
# COMPACT_ATOMS: atom_id res chain seq x y z
N VAL A 1 -3.29 -7.59 15.09
CA VAL A 1 -3.13 -7.57 13.62
C VAL A 1 -2.10 -8.62 13.25
N PHE A 2 -2.38 -9.50 12.30
CA PHE A 2 -1.44 -10.51 11.78
C PHE A 2 -1.20 -10.22 10.29
N GLY A 3 0.05 -10.30 9.82
CA GLY A 3 0.40 -10.06 8.41
C GLY A 3 1.81 -9.48 8.24
N VAL A 4 2.20 -9.24 6.98
CA VAL A 4 3.48 -8.60 6.63
C VAL A 4 3.27 -7.09 6.60
N LEU A 5 3.81 -6.38 7.59
CA LEU A 5 3.44 -5.00 7.94
C LEU A 5 3.29 -4.05 6.74
N PRO A 6 4.23 -3.95 5.78
CA PRO A 6 4.07 -3.07 4.62
C PRO A 6 2.82 -3.28 3.76
N PHE A 7 2.28 -4.50 3.73
CA PHE A 7 1.12 -4.85 2.91
C PHE A 7 -0.20 -4.60 3.63
N ILE A 8 -0.18 -4.33 4.94
CA ILE A 8 -1.39 -4.13 5.73
C ILE A 8 -1.88 -2.69 5.55
N ALA A 9 -3.15 -2.54 5.19
CA ALA A 9 -3.75 -1.23 4.98
C ALA A 9 -3.75 -0.37 6.26
N PRO A 10 -3.59 0.97 6.16
CA PRO A 10 -3.48 1.87 7.31
C PRO A 10 -4.67 1.76 8.27
N GLU A 11 -5.89 1.63 7.76
CA GLU A 11 -7.08 1.47 8.59
C GLU A 11 -7.05 0.18 9.42
N VAL A 12 -6.50 -0.91 8.87
CA VAL A 12 -6.37 -2.20 9.56
C VAL A 12 -5.25 -2.14 10.61
N LEU A 13 -4.15 -1.45 10.32
CA LEU A 13 -3.08 -1.18 11.29
C LEU A 13 -3.59 -0.38 12.50
N ARG A 14 -4.54 0.54 12.29
CA ARG A 14 -5.22 1.30 13.36
C ARG A 14 -6.29 0.48 14.11
N GLY A 15 -6.49 -0.79 13.76
CA GLY A 15 -7.45 -1.68 14.41
C GLY A 15 -8.87 -1.59 13.88
N ASN A 16 -9.12 -0.88 12.77
CA ASN A 16 -10.42 -0.91 12.11
C ASN A 16 -10.65 -2.26 11.39
N PRO A 17 -11.90 -2.62 11.10
CA PRO A 17 -12.22 -3.84 10.39
C PRO A 17 -11.55 -3.93 9.02
N TYR A 18 -11.16 -5.15 8.66
CA TYR A 18 -10.71 -5.48 7.31
C TYR A 18 -11.86 -5.33 6.31
N THR A 19 -11.56 -4.80 5.13
CA THR A 19 -12.52 -4.65 4.04
C THR A 19 -11.90 -5.03 2.69
N PRO A 20 -12.69 -5.21 1.62
CA PRO A 20 -12.14 -5.38 0.28
C PRO A 20 -11.23 -4.21 -0.16
N ALA A 21 -11.43 -2.99 0.34
CA ALA A 21 -10.52 -1.86 0.06
C ALA A 21 -9.13 -2.06 0.70
N SER A 22 -9.03 -2.88 1.74
CA SER A 22 -7.75 -3.27 2.36
C SER A 22 -6.98 -4.27 1.48
N ASP A 23 -7.68 -5.15 0.74
CA ASP A 23 -7.06 -5.99 -0.30
C ASP A 23 -6.48 -5.13 -1.43
N ILE A 24 -7.19 -4.07 -1.84
CA ILE A 24 -6.74 -3.15 -2.89
C ILE A 24 -5.48 -2.38 -2.47
N TYR A 25 -5.38 -1.98 -1.20
CA TYR A 25 -4.13 -1.45 -0.65
C TYR A 25 -3.00 -2.48 -0.74
N SER A 26 -3.26 -3.72 -0.31
CA SER A 26 -2.25 -4.80 -0.38
C SER A 26 -1.78 -5.03 -1.83
N PHE A 27 -2.71 -4.98 -2.79
CA PHE A 27 -2.41 -5.11 -4.22
C PHE A 27 -1.47 -4.00 -4.72
N SER A 28 -1.63 -2.76 -4.24
CA SER A 28 -0.72 -1.67 -4.60
C SER A 28 0.73 -1.92 -4.15
N MET A 29 0.92 -2.61 -3.02
CA MET A 29 2.25 -2.94 -2.49
C MET A 29 2.91 -4.04 -3.33
N ILE A 30 2.12 -4.99 -3.83
CA ILE A 30 2.55 -5.99 -4.82
C ILE A 30 2.90 -5.32 -6.15
N MET A 31 2.08 -4.37 -6.62
CA MET A 31 2.38 -3.58 -7.81
C MET A 31 3.73 -2.87 -7.68
N TRP A 32 3.96 -2.25 -6.52
CA TRP A 32 5.22 -1.57 -6.24
C TRP A 32 6.40 -2.55 -6.19
N GLU A 33 6.24 -3.70 -5.55
CA GLU A 33 7.25 -4.77 -5.49
C GLU A 33 7.64 -5.27 -6.90
N PHE A 34 6.68 -5.43 -7.81
CA PHE A 34 6.99 -5.78 -9.21
C PHE A 34 7.79 -4.71 -9.93
N THR A 35 7.52 -3.43 -9.67
CA THR A 35 8.28 -2.34 -10.32
C THR A 35 9.70 -2.19 -9.76
N SER A 36 9.89 -2.51 -8.48
CA SER A 36 11.17 -2.31 -7.77
C SER A 36 12.05 -3.55 -7.75
N GLY A 37 11.46 -4.75 -7.90
CA GLY A 37 12.14 -6.03 -7.75
C GLY A 37 12.52 -6.37 -6.30
N VAL A 38 12.02 -5.62 -5.31
CA VAL A 38 12.31 -5.83 -3.89
C VAL A 38 11.09 -5.60 -3.00
N PRO A 39 11.05 -6.17 -1.78
CA PRO A 39 9.96 -5.93 -0.85
C PRO A 39 9.79 -4.45 -0.49
N PRO A 40 8.54 -3.96 -0.32
CA PRO A 40 8.27 -2.61 0.16
C PRO A 40 8.98 -2.35 1.48
N PHE A 41 9.60 -1.18 1.61
CA PHE A 41 10.35 -0.77 2.81
C PHE A 41 11.49 -1.73 3.24
N LYS A 42 12.10 -2.49 2.31
CA LYS A 42 13.23 -3.41 2.57
C LYS A 42 14.33 -2.87 3.50
N ASN A 43 14.59 -1.55 3.48
CA ASN A 43 15.65 -0.91 4.25
C ASN A 43 15.18 -0.36 5.62
N ARG A 44 13.95 -0.68 6.05
CA ARG A 44 13.41 -0.28 7.36
C ARG A 44 13.06 -1.50 8.20
N ALA A 45 13.16 -1.36 9.51
CA ALA A 45 12.60 -2.33 10.43
C ALA A 45 11.07 -2.35 10.31
N HIS A 46 10.48 -3.55 10.28
CA HIS A 46 9.03 -3.73 10.23
C HIS A 46 8.45 -3.70 11.65
N ASP A 47 8.52 -2.54 12.27
CA ASP A 47 8.16 -2.32 13.67
C ASP A 47 7.06 -1.27 13.84
N LEU A 48 6.79 -0.91 15.10
CA LEU A 48 5.80 0.11 15.45
C LEU A 48 6.10 1.45 14.76
N GLN A 49 7.37 1.82 14.60
CA GLN A 49 7.73 3.10 13.98
C GLN A 49 7.32 3.13 12.50
N LEU A 50 7.55 2.04 11.75
CA LEU A 50 7.08 1.95 10.37
C LEU A 50 5.54 2.01 10.30
N SER A 51 4.84 1.31 11.20
CA SER A 51 3.36 1.38 11.21
C SER A 51 2.85 2.79 11.48
N LEU A 52 3.49 3.54 12.39
CA LEU A 52 3.16 4.93 12.66
C LEU A 52 3.45 5.82 11.46
N SER A 53 4.57 5.63 10.76
CA SER A 53 4.85 6.42 9.54
C SER A 53 3.85 6.13 8.42
N ILE A 54 3.41 4.89 8.24
CA ILE A 54 2.38 4.54 7.25
C ILE A 54 1.03 5.16 7.61
N CYS A 55 0.63 5.10 8.88
CA CYS A 55 -0.66 5.58 9.36
C CYS A 55 -0.71 7.10 9.54
N GLU A 56 0.23 7.70 10.25
CA GLU A 56 0.15 9.11 10.64
C GLU A 56 0.75 10.04 9.57
N ASP A 57 1.89 9.66 9.00
CA ASP A 57 2.59 10.48 8.00
C ASP A 57 2.15 10.17 6.56
N GLY A 58 1.37 9.10 6.36
CA GLY A 58 0.98 8.62 5.05
C GLY A 58 2.18 8.11 4.23
N GLU A 59 3.23 7.60 4.89
CA GLU A 59 4.44 7.14 4.21
C GLU A 59 4.09 6.06 3.16
N ARG A 60 4.65 6.18 1.97
CA ARG A 60 4.54 5.20 0.88
C ARG A 60 5.92 4.94 0.28
N PRO A 61 6.17 3.76 -0.31
CA PRO A 61 7.42 3.48 -0.99
C PRO A 61 7.70 4.47 -2.14
N LYS A 62 8.97 4.82 -2.34
CA LYS A 62 9.38 5.72 -3.43
C LYS A 62 9.04 5.10 -4.77
N ILE A 63 8.36 5.86 -5.64
CA ILE A 63 8.05 5.42 -7.00
C ILE A 63 9.35 5.20 -7.80
N ILE A 64 9.46 4.04 -8.44
CA ILE A 64 10.62 3.68 -9.25
C ILE A 64 10.59 4.48 -10.56
N GLU A 65 11.74 5.03 -10.92
CA GLU A 65 11.93 5.75 -12.18
C GLU A 65 11.58 4.84 -13.37
N ASN A 66 11.03 5.42 -14.44
CA ASN A 66 10.55 4.69 -15.62
C ASN A 66 9.33 3.77 -15.40
N THR A 67 8.73 3.72 -14.21
CA THR A 67 7.41 3.07 -14.04
C THR A 67 6.40 3.73 -14.99
N PRO A 68 5.72 2.96 -15.89
CA PRO A 68 4.75 3.49 -16.83
C PRO A 68 3.69 4.35 -16.13
N LYS A 69 3.32 5.48 -16.74
CA LYS A 69 2.40 6.46 -16.12
C LYS A 69 1.09 5.81 -15.68
N CYS A 70 0.46 5.01 -16.54
CA CYS A 70 -0.79 4.32 -16.23
C CYS A 70 -0.65 3.41 -14.99
N TYR A 71 0.45 2.67 -14.90
CA TYR A 71 0.72 1.75 -13.80
C TYR A 71 0.93 2.50 -12.47
N ARG A 72 1.74 3.57 -12.51
CA ARG A 72 1.96 4.44 -11.35
C ARG A 72 0.66 5.09 -10.88
N ASP A 73 -0.13 5.62 -11.81
CA ASP A 73 -1.35 6.34 -11.47
C ASP A 73 -2.41 5.37 -10.88
N LEU A 74 -2.50 4.15 -11.39
CA LEU A 74 -3.32 3.08 -10.81
C LEU A 74 -2.82 2.67 -9.42
N MET A 75 -1.53 2.35 -9.29
CA MET A 75 -0.91 1.99 -8.01
C MET A 75 -1.15 3.05 -6.94
N LYS A 76 -1.06 4.34 -7.31
CA LYS A 76 -1.34 5.46 -6.41
C LYS A 76 -2.80 5.54 -5.96
N LYS A 77 -3.74 5.23 -6.85
CA LYS A 77 -5.17 5.15 -6.48
C LYS A 77 -5.43 3.98 -5.54
N CYS A 78 -4.78 2.84 -5.76
CA CYS A 78 -4.96 1.65 -4.94
C CYS A 78 -4.43 1.82 -3.50
N TRP A 79 -3.42 2.67 -3.27
CA TRP A 79 -2.86 2.94 -1.93
C TRP A 79 -3.32 4.24 -1.28
N ASP A 80 -4.41 4.83 -1.77
CA ASP A 80 -4.99 6.06 -1.20
C ASP A 80 -5.24 5.86 0.31
N GLU A 81 -5.01 6.92 1.08
CA GLU A 81 -5.21 6.89 2.53
C GLU A 81 -6.69 6.65 2.86
N ASP A 82 -7.59 7.26 2.09
CA ASP A 82 -9.02 7.06 2.24
C ASP A 82 -9.44 5.76 1.52
N PRO A 83 -9.89 4.71 2.25
CA PRO A 83 -10.30 3.45 1.65
C PRO A 83 -11.48 3.61 0.68
N LEU A 84 -12.29 4.68 0.80
CA LEU A 84 -13.41 4.94 -0.10
C LEU A 84 -12.98 5.49 -1.46
N LYS A 85 -11.75 6.00 -1.57
CA LYS A 85 -11.17 6.49 -2.84
C LYS A 85 -10.43 5.42 -3.61
N ARG A 86 -10.19 4.26 -3.00
CA ARG A 86 -9.54 3.12 -3.65
C ARG A 86 -10.53 2.49 -4.64
N PRO A 87 -10.08 2.11 -5.86
CA PRO A 87 -10.94 1.44 -6.83
C PRO A 87 -11.36 0.07 -6.31
N SER A 88 -12.52 -0.41 -6.74
CA SER A 88 -12.91 -1.80 -6.56
C SER A 88 -12.06 -2.73 -7.43
N SER A 89 -12.01 -4.02 -7.10
CA SER A 89 -11.29 -5.02 -7.92
C SER A 89 -11.80 -5.09 -9.36
N LYS A 90 -13.07 -4.74 -9.61
CA LYS A 90 -13.65 -4.68 -10.95
C LYS A 90 -13.15 -3.49 -11.79
N GLU A 91 -12.77 -2.40 -11.14
CA GLU A 91 -12.24 -1.20 -11.81
C GLU A 91 -10.72 -1.27 -12.05
N VAL A 92 -10.05 -2.22 -11.39
CA VAL A 92 -8.62 -2.51 -11.56
C VAL A 92 -8.36 -3.43 -12.75
N LEU A 93 -9.32 -4.30 -13.09
CA LEU A 93 -9.29 -5.21 -14.25
C LEU A 93 -9.54 -4.45 -15.56
#